data_AF-A0A522R686-F1
#
_entry.id   AF-A0A522R686-F1
#
_cell.length_a   1.000
_cell.length_b   1.000
_cell.length_c   1.000
_cell.angle_alpha   90.00
_cell.angle_beta   90.00
_cell.angle_gamma   90.00
#
_symmetry.space_group_name_H-M   'P 1'
#
loop_
_entity.id
_entity.type
_entity.pdbx_description
1 polymer ?
#
loop_
_entity_poly.entity_id
_entity_poly.type
_entity_poly.pdbx_seq_one_letter_code
_entity_poly.pdbx_strand_id
1 'polypeptide(L)'
;MENKWKQQVELWLTGSYDEETKSQIRQLQKDNPQALEEAFYQTLEFGTGGLRGLMGVGTNRMNKYTVGTATQGFANYLNKSVEGEIRAVIAHDCRNNSRTFAEITANVMAANGIKVFLFEALRPTPELSFTIRRLKAHGGVVCTASHNPKEYNGYKAYWNDGGQLVPPHDKNVIDEVNKIVSIDEIKWHGGEKNITLLGKEADEAYLNAVEKLSINPDIIKKQHDLKIVYTSIHGTGITLVPEILKRFGFTNVNIVEEQATPDG
;
A
#
# COMPACT_ATOMS: atom_id res chain seq x y z
N MET A 1 6.96 -32.56 12.08
CA MET A 1 6.69 -31.27 11.38
C MET A 1 5.64 -31.39 10.27
N GLU A 2 5.20 -32.61 9.91
CA GLU A 2 4.45 -32.94 8.69
C GLU A 2 2.96 -32.53 8.61
N ASN A 3 2.41 -31.77 9.58
CA ASN A 3 0.95 -31.48 9.62
C ASN A 3 0.55 -30.03 9.97
N LYS A 4 1.49 -29.10 10.20
CA LYS A 4 1.12 -27.73 10.62
C LYS A 4 0.38 -26.94 9.55
N TRP A 5 0.82 -27.04 8.29
CA TRP A 5 0.18 -26.30 7.19
C TRP A 5 -1.20 -26.85 6.84
N LYS A 6 -1.41 -28.17 6.96
CA LYS A 6 -2.73 -28.80 6.79
C LYS A 6 -3.74 -28.33 7.86
N GLN A 7 -3.29 -28.13 9.10
CA GLN A 7 -4.12 -27.55 10.15
C GLN A 7 -4.52 -26.11 9.82
N GLN A 8 -3.62 -25.31 9.23
CA GLN A 8 -3.95 -23.95 8.76
C GLN A 8 -4.96 -23.97 7.62
N VAL A 9 -4.83 -24.91 6.67
CA VAL A 9 -5.81 -25.10 5.60
C VAL A 9 -7.20 -25.41 6.18
N GLU A 10 -7.28 -26.34 7.14
CA GLU A 10 -8.56 -26.68 7.79
C GLU A 10 -9.16 -25.47 8.52
N LEU A 11 -8.34 -24.73 9.27
CA LEU A 11 -8.76 -23.50 9.94
C LEU A 11 -9.37 -22.48 8.95
N TRP A 12 -8.78 -22.34 7.77
CA TRP A 12 -9.31 -21.46 6.73
C TRP A 12 -10.63 -21.99 6.12
N LEU A 13 -10.76 -23.30 5.96
CA LEU A 13 -11.96 -23.93 5.42
C LEU A 13 -13.15 -23.89 6.40
N THR A 14 -12.90 -23.98 7.70
CA THR A 14 -13.96 -23.97 8.74
C THR A 14 -14.20 -22.60 9.35
N GLY A 15 -13.24 -21.67 9.26
CA GLY A 15 -13.33 -20.34 9.87
C GLY A 15 -14.19 -19.34 9.10
N SER A 16 -14.16 -18.09 9.55
CA SER A 16 -14.92 -16.94 9.01
C SER A 16 -14.39 -16.39 7.67
N TYR A 17 -13.72 -17.23 6.88
CA TYR A 17 -13.26 -16.87 5.55
C TYR A 17 -14.43 -16.93 4.56
N ASP A 18 -14.40 -16.12 3.51
CA ASP A 18 -15.46 -16.11 2.51
C ASP A 18 -15.45 -17.38 1.65
N GLU A 19 -16.58 -17.66 1.01
CA GLU A 19 -16.71 -18.87 0.20
C GLU A 19 -15.84 -18.84 -1.06
N GLU A 20 -15.49 -17.66 -1.58
CA GLU A 20 -14.56 -17.55 -2.71
C GLU A 20 -13.16 -18.06 -2.32
N THR A 21 -12.64 -17.60 -1.19
CA THR A 21 -11.36 -18.03 -0.61
C THR A 21 -11.37 -19.53 -0.33
N LYS A 22 -12.43 -20.04 0.30
CA LYS A 22 -12.58 -21.46 0.58
C LYS A 22 -12.65 -22.29 -0.70
N SER A 23 -13.34 -21.80 -1.72
CA SER A 23 -13.42 -22.44 -3.03
C SER A 23 -12.04 -22.52 -3.70
N GLN A 24 -11.26 -21.43 -3.70
CA GLN A 24 -9.90 -21.43 -4.22
C GLN A 24 -8.98 -22.41 -3.49
N ILE A 25 -9.11 -22.54 -2.16
CA ILE A 25 -8.38 -23.53 -1.37
C ILE A 25 -8.76 -24.96 -1.78
N ARG A 26 -10.06 -25.27 -1.89
CA ARG A 26 -10.55 -26.60 -2.33
C ARG A 26 -10.09 -26.93 -3.75
N GLN A 27 -10.04 -25.93 -4.63
CA GLN A 27 -9.53 -26.11 -5.99
C GLN A 27 -8.03 -26.47 -5.98
N LEU A 28 -7.22 -25.74 -5.20
CA LEU A 28 -5.80 -26.05 -5.04
C LEU A 28 -5.57 -27.43 -4.41
N GLN A 29 -6.40 -27.84 -3.45
CA GLN A 29 -6.35 -29.21 -2.88
C GLN A 29 -6.52 -30.30 -3.94
N LYS A 30 -7.35 -30.06 -4.95
CA LYS A 30 -7.63 -31.01 -6.03
C LYS A 30 -6.58 -30.95 -7.15
N ASP A 31 -6.25 -29.74 -7.60
CA ASP A 31 -5.53 -29.54 -8.85
C ASP A 31 -4.03 -29.35 -8.65
N ASN A 32 -3.60 -28.75 -7.54
CA ASN A 32 -2.19 -28.46 -7.28
C ASN A 32 -1.85 -28.47 -5.77
N PRO A 33 -1.73 -29.65 -5.15
CA PRO A 33 -1.42 -29.78 -3.72
C PRO A 33 -0.08 -29.16 -3.31
N GLN A 34 0.90 -29.11 -4.22
CA GLN A 34 2.19 -28.47 -3.96
C GLN A 34 2.05 -26.95 -3.82
N ALA A 35 1.30 -26.30 -4.71
CA ALA A 35 1.02 -24.88 -4.60
C ALA A 35 0.22 -24.53 -3.34
N LEU A 36 -0.66 -25.45 -2.89
CA LEU A 36 -1.36 -25.31 -1.62
C LEU A 36 -0.40 -25.37 -0.44
N GLU A 37 0.51 -26.34 -0.41
CA GLU A 37 1.54 -26.41 0.63
C GLU A 37 2.38 -25.14 0.64
N GLU A 38 2.84 -24.66 -0.52
CA GLU A 38 3.59 -23.40 -0.66
C GLU A 38 2.82 -22.15 -0.17
N ALA A 39 1.49 -22.19 -0.21
CA ALA A 39 0.62 -21.12 0.26
C ALA A 39 0.41 -21.11 1.78
N PHE A 40 0.60 -22.25 2.46
CA PHE A 40 0.26 -22.44 3.88
C PHE A 40 1.42 -22.91 4.77
N TYR A 41 2.58 -23.27 4.21
CA TYR A 41 3.71 -23.81 5.00
C TYR A 41 4.32 -22.81 5.99
N GLN A 42 4.11 -21.52 5.75
CA GLN A 42 4.55 -20.43 6.62
C GLN A 42 3.55 -19.27 6.60
N THR A 43 3.79 -18.26 7.41
CA THR A 43 3.04 -17.00 7.39
C THR A 43 3.88 -15.95 6.67
N LEU A 44 3.23 -15.11 5.87
CA LEU A 44 3.87 -13.98 5.24
C LEU A 44 4.33 -13.00 6.32
N GLU A 45 5.64 -12.88 6.49
CA GLU A 45 6.20 -12.06 7.57
C GLU A 45 5.98 -10.57 7.31
N PHE A 46 5.50 -9.86 8.33
CA PHE A 46 5.55 -8.41 8.37
C PHE A 46 6.97 -7.99 8.73
N GLY A 47 7.76 -7.62 7.72
CA GLY A 47 9.12 -7.13 7.91
C GLY A 47 9.14 -5.67 8.37
N THR A 48 10.34 -5.11 8.52
CA THR A 48 10.53 -3.72 8.97
C THR A 48 9.81 -2.68 8.09
N GLY A 49 9.71 -2.96 6.79
CA GLY A 49 8.98 -2.12 5.82
C GLY A 49 7.56 -2.58 5.47
N GLY A 50 7.02 -3.62 6.14
CA GLY A 50 5.68 -4.18 5.89
C GLY A 50 5.67 -5.54 5.17
N LEU A 51 4.58 -5.86 4.44
CA LEU A 51 4.38 -7.13 3.74
C LEU A 51 4.80 -7.06 2.27
N ARG A 52 5.25 -8.20 1.73
CA ARG A 52 5.47 -8.37 0.29
C ARG A 52 5.43 -9.84 -0.09
N GLY A 53 4.62 -10.21 -1.06
CA GLY A 53 4.53 -11.60 -1.50
C GLY A 53 3.66 -11.77 -2.75
N LEU A 54 3.62 -13.00 -3.24
CA LEU A 54 2.69 -13.41 -4.29
C LEU A 54 1.25 -13.23 -3.79
N MET A 55 0.38 -12.75 -4.67
CA MET A 55 -1.06 -12.72 -4.39
C MET A 55 -1.66 -14.13 -4.44
N GLY A 56 -2.67 -14.37 -3.60
CA GLY A 56 -3.40 -15.64 -3.58
C GLY A 56 -3.93 -16.01 -2.19
N VAL A 57 -4.63 -17.13 -2.09
CA VAL A 57 -5.08 -17.68 -0.81
C VAL A 57 -3.93 -18.24 0.02
N GLY A 58 -4.10 -18.24 1.34
CA GLY A 58 -3.16 -18.82 2.28
C GLY A 58 -2.38 -17.81 3.10
N THR A 59 -1.76 -18.33 4.16
CA THR A 59 -1.02 -17.54 5.15
C THR A 59 0.26 -16.94 4.59
N ASN A 60 0.86 -17.55 3.57
CA ASN A 60 2.08 -17.10 2.89
C ASN A 60 1.80 -16.33 1.59
N ARG A 61 0.66 -15.61 1.51
CA ARG A 61 0.26 -14.85 0.32
C ARG A 61 -0.29 -13.48 0.67
N MET A 62 -0.20 -12.55 -0.27
CA MET A 62 -0.90 -11.27 -0.22
C MET A 62 -2.37 -11.49 -0.55
N ASN A 63 -3.24 -11.24 0.42
CA ASN A 63 -4.68 -11.28 0.27
C ASN A 63 -5.34 -10.35 1.29
N LYS A 64 -6.66 -10.23 1.24
CA LYS A 64 -7.40 -9.34 2.13
C LYS A 64 -7.21 -9.67 3.61
N TYR A 65 -6.98 -10.93 3.97
CA TYR A 65 -6.79 -11.36 5.35
C TYR A 65 -5.42 -10.98 5.87
N THR A 66 -4.35 -11.23 5.10
CA THR A 66 -3.00 -10.81 5.52
C THR A 66 -2.85 -9.29 5.56
N VAL A 67 -3.46 -8.57 4.61
CA VAL A 67 -3.53 -7.09 4.65
C VAL A 67 -4.36 -6.59 5.82
N GLY A 68 -5.50 -7.22 6.11
CA GLY A 68 -6.37 -6.89 7.24
C GLY A 68 -5.67 -7.08 8.58
N THR A 69 -4.99 -8.22 8.78
CA THR A 69 -4.21 -8.52 10.00
C THR A 69 -3.09 -7.50 10.20
N ALA A 70 -2.31 -7.21 9.15
CA ALA A 70 -1.26 -6.19 9.20
C ALA A 70 -1.82 -4.81 9.55
N THR A 71 -2.95 -4.43 8.95
CA THR A 71 -3.59 -3.14 9.20
C THR A 71 -4.16 -3.04 10.60
N GLN A 72 -4.79 -4.10 11.11
CA GLN A 72 -5.33 -4.14 12.46
C GLN A 72 -4.20 -4.01 13.50
N GLY A 73 -3.07 -4.69 13.28
CA GLY A 73 -1.90 -4.56 14.16
C GLY A 73 -1.33 -3.14 14.12
N PHE A 74 -1.23 -2.52 12.94
CA PHE A 74 -0.78 -1.14 12.83
C PHE A 74 -1.75 -0.14 13.49
N ALA A 75 -3.07 -0.34 13.31
CA ALA A 75 -4.09 0.48 13.96
C ALA A 75 -4.05 0.35 15.49
N ASN A 76 -3.86 -0.87 16.01
CA ASN A 76 -3.67 -1.10 17.45
C ASN A 76 -2.45 -0.35 17.98
N TYR A 77 -1.33 -0.38 17.25
CA TYR A 77 -0.12 0.34 17.64
C TYR A 77 -0.31 1.86 17.64
N LEU A 78 -0.94 2.41 16.61
CA LEU A 78 -1.26 3.85 16.54
C LEU A 78 -2.15 4.27 17.72
N ASN A 79 -3.22 3.53 18.00
CA ASN A 79 -4.12 3.80 19.13
C ASN A 79 -3.44 3.72 20.50
N LYS A 80 -2.38 2.92 20.63
CA LYS A 80 -1.57 2.85 21.87
C LYS A 80 -0.54 3.97 21.98
N SER A 81 -0.03 4.46 20.86
CA SER A 81 1.14 5.34 20.81
C SER A 81 0.81 6.82 20.67
N VAL A 82 -0.43 7.14 20.29
CA VAL A 82 -0.86 8.50 19.98
C VAL A 82 -2.12 8.81 20.77
N GLU A 83 -2.13 9.95 21.45
CA GLU A 83 -3.30 10.47 22.13
C GLU A 83 -4.13 11.37 21.20
N GLY A 84 -5.46 11.33 21.32
CA GLY A 84 -6.37 12.21 20.58
C GLY A 84 -6.77 11.69 19.20
N GLU A 85 -7.10 12.60 18.27
CA GLU A 85 -7.52 12.25 16.91
C GLU A 85 -6.33 11.72 16.09
N ILE A 86 -6.40 10.45 15.70
CA ILE A 86 -5.39 9.80 14.86
C ILE A 86 -5.76 9.98 13.39
N ARG A 87 -4.75 10.15 12.55
CA ARG A 87 -4.88 10.39 11.11
C ARG A 87 -3.92 9.47 10.37
N ALA A 88 -4.38 8.86 9.27
CA ALA A 88 -3.56 8.02 8.42
C ALA A 88 -3.78 8.36 6.94
N VAL A 89 -2.71 8.25 6.13
CA VAL A 89 -2.78 8.44 4.67
C VAL A 89 -2.58 7.11 3.97
N ILE A 90 -3.42 6.79 2.98
CA ILE A 90 -3.35 5.53 2.24
C ILE A 90 -3.23 5.81 0.75
N ALA A 91 -2.25 5.17 0.10
CA ALA A 91 -2.04 5.23 -1.34
C ALA A 91 -1.84 3.83 -1.92
N HIS A 92 -1.80 3.73 -3.24
CA HIS A 92 -1.52 2.48 -3.93
C HIS A 92 -0.85 2.71 -5.28
N ASP A 93 -0.16 1.69 -5.80
CA ASP A 93 0.40 1.69 -7.15
C ASP A 93 -0.56 1.02 -8.17
N CYS A 94 -0.03 0.77 -9.36
CA CYS A 94 -0.75 0.21 -10.50
C CYS A 94 -0.89 -1.32 -10.47
N ARG A 95 -0.32 -2.04 -9.50
CA ARG A 95 -0.38 -3.51 -9.49
C ARG A 95 -1.81 -4.02 -9.37
N ASN A 96 -2.02 -5.23 -9.85
CA ASN A 96 -3.29 -5.94 -9.65
C ASN A 96 -3.67 -5.95 -8.17
N ASN A 97 -4.94 -5.65 -7.89
CA ASN A 97 -5.54 -5.57 -6.55
C ASN A 97 -4.96 -4.51 -5.59
N SER A 98 -4.00 -3.67 -6.01
CA SER A 98 -3.44 -2.61 -5.16
C SER A 98 -4.51 -1.64 -4.65
N ARG A 99 -5.48 -1.29 -5.51
CA ARG A 99 -6.63 -0.47 -5.12
C ARG A 99 -7.47 -1.16 -4.04
N THR A 100 -7.83 -2.42 -4.25
CA THR A 100 -8.62 -3.21 -3.30
C THR A 100 -7.93 -3.33 -1.94
N PHE A 101 -6.61 -3.56 -1.93
CA PHE A 101 -5.86 -3.61 -0.67
C PHE A 101 -5.79 -2.26 0.04
N ALA A 102 -5.72 -1.14 -0.69
CA ALA A 102 -5.79 0.18 -0.10
C ALA A 102 -7.17 0.48 0.51
N GLU A 103 -8.25 0.04 -0.13
CA GLU A 103 -9.62 0.17 0.40
C GLU A 103 -9.81 -0.68 1.67
N ILE A 104 -9.31 -1.92 1.68
CA ILE A 104 -9.32 -2.77 2.88
C ILE A 104 -8.54 -2.09 4.01
N THR A 105 -7.35 -1.56 3.70
CA THR A 105 -6.52 -0.85 4.67
C THR A 105 -7.27 0.35 5.25
N ALA A 106 -7.91 1.15 4.38
CA ALA A 106 -8.68 2.32 4.79
C ALA A 106 -9.86 1.94 5.69
N ASN A 107 -10.64 0.92 5.31
CA ASN A 107 -11.79 0.46 6.08
C ASN A 107 -11.37 -0.07 7.46
N VAL A 108 -10.31 -0.87 7.55
CA VAL A 108 -9.84 -1.41 8.84
C VAL A 108 -9.32 -0.30 9.75
N MET A 109 -8.53 0.65 9.23
CA MET A 109 -8.10 1.80 10.04
C MET A 109 -9.29 2.64 10.50
N ALA A 110 -10.23 2.93 9.60
CA ALA A 110 -11.38 3.76 9.89
C ALA A 110 -12.32 3.12 10.93
N ALA A 111 -12.54 1.81 10.85
CA ALA A 111 -13.30 1.02 11.83
C ALA A 111 -12.61 0.97 13.21
N ASN A 112 -11.32 1.25 13.26
CA ASN A 112 -10.56 1.45 14.50
C ASN A 112 -10.57 2.90 15.00
N GLY A 113 -11.43 3.76 14.45
CA GLY A 113 -11.60 5.15 14.89
C GLY A 113 -10.59 6.14 14.32
N ILE A 114 -9.76 5.71 13.36
CA ILE A 114 -8.74 6.55 12.73
C ILE A 114 -9.36 7.36 11.59
N LYS A 115 -9.01 8.64 11.48
CA LYS A 115 -9.36 9.47 10.32
C LYS A 115 -8.45 9.12 9.15
N VAL A 116 -9.03 8.68 8.04
CA VAL A 116 -8.28 8.15 6.90
C VAL A 116 -8.36 9.09 5.72
N PHE A 117 -7.22 9.35 5.09
CA PHE A 117 -7.11 10.05 3.82
C PHE A 117 -6.65 9.07 2.74
N LEU A 118 -7.55 8.64 1.87
CA LEU A 118 -7.29 7.64 0.83
C LEU A 118 -7.18 8.33 -0.52
N PHE A 119 -6.07 8.15 -1.24
CA PHE A 119 -5.97 8.64 -2.62
C PHE A 119 -7.01 7.96 -3.52
N GLU A 120 -7.74 8.76 -4.30
CA GLU A 120 -8.83 8.28 -5.16
C GLU A 120 -8.36 7.47 -6.37
N ALA A 121 -7.06 7.50 -6.66
CA ALA A 121 -6.41 6.78 -7.73
C ALA A 121 -4.94 6.52 -7.36
N LEU A 122 -4.24 5.73 -8.18
CA LEU A 122 -2.83 5.39 -7.93
C LEU A 122 -1.98 6.66 -7.79
N ARG A 123 -1.07 6.66 -6.81
CA ARG A 123 -0.12 7.77 -6.57
C ARG A 123 1.25 7.25 -6.15
N PRO A 124 2.33 7.96 -6.49
CA PRO A 124 3.68 7.53 -6.16
C PRO A 124 3.94 7.65 -4.64
N THR A 125 4.75 6.73 -4.11
CA THR A 125 5.20 6.73 -2.72
C THR A 125 5.70 8.08 -2.17
N PRO A 126 6.49 8.91 -2.88
CA PRO A 126 6.91 10.21 -2.36
C PRO A 126 5.75 11.19 -2.10
N GLU A 127 4.64 11.07 -2.82
CA GLU A 127 3.46 11.91 -2.56
C GLU A 127 2.72 11.47 -1.29
N LEU A 128 2.63 10.16 -1.02
CA LEU A 128 2.18 9.65 0.28
C LEU A 128 3.04 10.24 1.40
N SER A 129 4.37 10.12 1.29
CA SER A 129 5.33 10.62 2.28
C SER A 129 5.16 12.12 2.55
N PHE A 130 5.00 12.92 1.49
CA PHE A 130 4.70 14.35 1.61
C PHE A 130 3.36 14.60 2.30
N THR A 131 2.32 13.86 1.91
CA THR A 131 0.95 14.06 2.38
C THR A 131 0.82 13.73 3.87
N ILE A 132 1.50 12.69 4.35
CA ILE A 132 1.60 12.36 5.78
C ILE A 132 2.06 13.57 6.58
N ARG A 133 3.20 14.16 6.18
CA ARG A 133 3.76 15.34 6.87
C ARG A 133 2.85 16.56 6.75
N ARG A 134 2.31 16.82 5.55
CA ARG A 134 1.43 17.96 5.28
C ARG A 134 0.15 17.93 6.11
N LEU A 135 -0.49 16.77 6.21
CA LEU A 135 -1.74 16.59 6.98
C LEU A 135 -1.49 16.34 8.47
N LYS A 136 -0.21 16.31 8.89
CA LYS A 136 0.21 15.92 10.25
C LYS A 136 -0.42 14.58 10.64
N ALA A 137 -0.39 13.62 9.71
CA ALA A 137 -0.84 12.27 9.95
C ALA A 137 0.18 11.52 10.82
N HIS A 138 -0.30 10.51 11.55
CA HIS A 138 0.50 9.73 12.48
C HIS A 138 1.10 8.48 11.82
N GLY A 139 0.61 8.13 10.64
CA GLY A 139 1.20 7.10 9.81
C GLY A 139 0.57 7.07 8.42
N GLY A 140 0.97 6.08 7.64
CA GLY A 140 0.34 5.82 6.35
C GLY A 140 0.74 4.49 5.77
N VAL A 141 0.08 4.11 4.69
CA VAL A 141 0.34 2.87 3.97
C VAL A 141 0.36 3.14 2.49
N VAL A 142 1.32 2.54 1.78
CA VAL A 142 1.22 2.38 0.32
C VAL A 142 1.17 0.90 -0.05
N CYS A 143 0.13 0.51 -0.79
CA CYS A 143 0.00 -0.83 -1.36
C CYS A 143 0.83 -0.90 -2.65
N THR A 144 1.99 -1.58 -2.58
CA THR A 144 2.94 -1.72 -3.68
C THR A 144 4.00 -2.77 -3.38
N ALA A 145 4.36 -3.59 -4.37
CA ALA A 145 5.58 -4.41 -4.36
C ALA A 145 6.74 -3.75 -5.14
N SER A 146 6.72 -2.44 -5.35
CA SER A 146 7.76 -1.70 -6.07
C SER A 146 8.00 -2.24 -7.48
N HIS A 147 9.13 -2.91 -7.74
CA HIS A 147 9.57 -3.38 -9.05
C HIS A 147 9.40 -4.91 -9.22
N ASN A 148 8.77 -5.59 -8.27
CA ASN A 148 8.51 -7.03 -8.37
C ASN A 148 7.61 -7.38 -9.59
N PRO A 149 7.54 -8.64 -10.04
CA PRO A 149 6.58 -9.06 -11.07
C PRO A 149 5.13 -8.75 -10.70
N LYS A 150 4.22 -8.62 -11.68
CA LYS A 150 2.82 -8.18 -11.49
C LYS A 150 1.97 -9.10 -10.60
N GLU A 151 2.39 -10.35 -10.42
CA GLU A 151 1.78 -11.35 -9.55
C GLU A 151 2.04 -11.06 -8.06
N TYR A 152 3.01 -10.19 -7.77
CA TYR A 152 3.32 -9.73 -6.43
C TYR A 152 2.56 -8.46 -6.09
N ASN A 153 2.21 -8.34 -4.81
CA ASN A 153 1.82 -7.08 -4.21
C ASN A 153 2.50 -6.90 -2.84
N GLY A 154 2.30 -5.75 -2.22
CA GLY A 154 2.91 -5.43 -0.94
C GLY A 154 2.10 -4.40 -0.17
N TYR A 155 2.44 -4.27 1.09
CA TYR A 155 1.86 -3.34 2.04
C TYR A 155 3.03 -2.69 2.76
N LYS A 156 3.24 -1.38 2.58
CA LYS A 156 4.35 -0.69 3.23
C LYS A 156 3.82 0.35 4.20
N ALA A 157 4.17 0.22 5.48
CA ALA A 157 3.75 1.13 6.53
C ALA A 157 4.78 2.26 6.75
N TYR A 158 4.26 3.44 7.04
CA TYR A 158 5.00 4.70 7.20
C TYR A 158 4.63 5.36 8.52
N TRP A 159 5.57 6.07 9.12
CA TRP A 159 5.34 6.82 10.36
C TRP A 159 5.05 8.30 10.11
N ASN A 160 4.92 9.09 11.18
CA ASN A 160 4.52 10.50 11.14
C ASN A 160 5.52 11.45 10.46
N ASP A 161 6.78 11.02 10.31
CA ASP A 161 7.82 11.73 9.57
C ASP A 161 7.71 11.51 8.05
N GLY A 162 6.76 10.68 7.60
CA GLY A 162 6.60 10.29 6.21
C GLY A 162 7.67 9.31 5.71
N GLY A 163 8.49 8.76 6.60
CA GLY A 163 9.41 7.65 6.33
C GLY A 163 8.75 6.29 6.55
N GLN A 164 9.32 5.23 5.99
CA GLN A 164 8.91 3.86 6.33
C GLN A 164 9.17 3.59 7.81
N LEU A 165 8.44 2.63 8.39
CA LEU A 165 8.69 2.20 9.77
C LEU A 165 10.16 1.78 9.95
N VAL A 166 10.75 2.30 11.02
CA VAL A 166 12.10 1.96 11.49
C VAL A 166 12.02 1.72 13.01
N PRO A 167 13.07 1.16 13.64
CA PRO A 167 13.09 1.00 15.08
C PRO A 167 12.84 2.32 15.83
N PRO A 168 12.00 2.33 16.88
CA PRO A 168 11.33 1.17 17.49
C PRO A 168 9.96 0.82 16.90
N HIS A 169 9.41 1.64 16.00
CA HIS A 169 8.02 1.53 15.54
C HIS A 169 7.76 0.26 14.73
N ASP A 170 8.71 -0.16 13.90
CA ASP A 170 8.63 -1.41 13.13
C ASP A 170 8.36 -2.64 14.02
N LYS A 171 9.17 -2.83 15.07
CA LYS A 171 9.06 -3.94 16.01
C LYS A 171 7.76 -3.89 16.79
N ASN A 172 7.36 -2.71 17.24
CA ASN A 172 6.12 -2.58 17.99
C ASN A 172 4.88 -2.88 17.13
N VAL A 173 4.89 -2.52 15.84
CA VAL A 173 3.83 -2.92 14.91
C VAL A 173 3.83 -4.44 14.71
N ILE A 174 5.00 -5.04 14.52
CA ILE A 174 5.14 -6.51 14.41
C ILE A 174 4.57 -7.21 15.65
N ASP A 175 4.87 -6.70 16.85
CA ASP A 175 4.35 -7.26 18.10
C ASP A 175 2.82 -7.16 18.19
N GLU A 176 2.21 -6.08 17.69
CA GLU A 176 0.75 -5.94 17.63
C GLU A 176 0.12 -6.83 16.56
N VAL A 177 0.78 -7.01 15.40
CA VAL A 177 0.34 -7.93 14.35
C VAL A 177 0.37 -9.38 14.86
N ASN A 178 1.42 -9.78 15.56
CA ASN A 178 1.58 -11.13 16.10
C ASN A 178 0.60 -11.47 17.23
N LYS A 179 -0.04 -10.47 17.85
CA LYS A 179 -1.09 -10.67 18.87
C LYS A 179 -2.42 -11.07 18.25
N ILE A 180 -2.62 -10.84 16.95
CA ILE A 180 -3.85 -11.17 16.25
C ILE A 180 -3.80 -12.65 15.86
N VAL A 181 -4.65 -13.46 16.49
CA VAL A 181 -4.68 -14.91 16.30
C VAL A 181 -5.88 -15.36 15.47
N SER A 182 -6.90 -14.50 15.29
CA SER A 182 -8.05 -14.73 14.40
C SER A 182 -8.37 -13.51 13.53
N ILE A 183 -8.90 -13.78 12.33
CA ILE A 183 -9.44 -12.75 11.43
C ILE A 183 -10.73 -12.10 11.97
N ASP A 184 -11.36 -12.71 12.98
CA ASP A 184 -12.54 -12.16 13.67
C ASP A 184 -12.17 -10.97 14.59
N GLU A 185 -10.89 -10.83 14.93
CA GLU A 185 -10.39 -9.68 15.70
C GLU A 185 -10.22 -8.41 14.84
N ILE A 186 -10.26 -8.58 13.51
CA ILE A 186 -10.10 -7.48 12.56
C ILE A 186 -11.44 -6.74 12.44
N LYS A 187 -11.40 -5.43 12.66
CA LYS A 187 -12.57 -4.57 12.43
C LYS A 187 -12.66 -4.24 10.94
N TRP A 188 -13.45 -5.02 10.21
CA TRP A 188 -13.55 -4.89 8.74
C TRP A 188 -14.36 -3.68 8.25
N HIS A 189 -15.30 -3.18 9.06
CA HIS A 189 -16.29 -2.17 8.66
C HIS A 189 -16.76 -1.32 9.87
N GLY A 190 -17.53 -0.27 9.61
CA GLY A 190 -18.18 0.56 10.64
C GLY A 190 -17.53 1.91 10.93
N GLY A 191 -16.59 2.33 10.08
CA GLY A 191 -15.86 3.59 10.20
C GLY A 191 -15.83 4.43 8.92
N GLU A 192 -16.58 4.05 7.89
CA GLU A 192 -16.46 4.57 6.51
C GLU A 192 -16.61 6.10 6.44
N LYS A 193 -17.41 6.70 7.33
CA LYS A 193 -17.55 8.15 7.48
C LYS A 193 -16.24 8.89 7.84
N ASN A 194 -15.23 8.18 8.34
CA ASN A 194 -13.92 8.71 8.69
C ASN A 194 -12.96 8.71 7.49
N ILE A 195 -13.37 8.16 6.35
CA ILE A 195 -12.56 8.09 5.13
C ILE A 195 -12.86 9.34 4.27
N THR A 196 -11.81 10.09 3.97
CA THR A 196 -11.83 11.22 3.04
C THR A 196 -10.98 10.85 1.83
N LEU A 197 -11.54 10.99 0.62
CA LEU A 197 -10.78 10.80 -0.60
C LEU A 197 -9.88 11.99 -0.88
N LEU A 198 -8.66 11.73 -1.32
CA LEU A 198 -7.70 12.72 -1.80
C LEU A 198 -7.63 12.67 -3.32
N GLY A 199 -7.93 13.79 -3.96
CA GLY A 199 -7.86 13.94 -5.41
C GLY A 199 -6.80 14.93 -5.83
N LYS A 200 -7.08 15.63 -6.94
CA LYS A 200 -6.16 16.59 -7.58
C LYS A 200 -5.62 17.68 -6.64
N GLU A 201 -6.36 18.07 -5.62
CA GLU A 201 -5.91 19.07 -4.64
C GLU A 201 -4.70 18.60 -3.81
N ALA A 202 -4.56 17.29 -3.59
CA ALA A 202 -3.37 16.71 -2.97
C ALA A 202 -2.18 16.76 -3.94
N ASP A 203 -2.41 16.39 -5.20
CA ASP A 203 -1.40 16.46 -6.27
C ASP A 203 -0.86 17.87 -6.43
N GLU A 204 -1.75 18.87 -6.49
CA GLU A 204 -1.37 20.29 -6.60
C GLU A 204 -0.51 20.74 -5.41
N ALA A 205 -0.86 20.32 -4.20
CA ALA A 205 -0.06 20.65 -3.02
C ALA A 205 1.35 20.04 -3.09
N TYR A 206 1.46 18.81 -3.59
CA TYR A 206 2.75 18.14 -3.78
C TYR A 206 3.56 18.79 -4.90
N LEU A 207 2.99 19.01 -6.08
CA LEU A 207 3.64 19.65 -7.22
C LEU A 207 4.15 21.05 -6.87
N ASN A 208 3.35 21.86 -6.16
CA ASN A 208 3.77 23.18 -5.68
C ASN A 208 4.93 23.12 -4.68
N ALA A 209 5.07 22.03 -3.92
CA ALA A 209 6.22 21.83 -3.03
C ALA A 209 7.46 21.41 -3.82
N VAL A 210 7.31 20.52 -4.81
CA VAL A 210 8.41 20.06 -5.67
C VAL A 210 8.93 21.20 -6.54
N GLU A 211 8.06 22.06 -7.06
CA GLU A 211 8.44 23.20 -7.90
C GLU A 211 9.42 24.14 -7.18
N LYS A 212 9.22 24.33 -5.88
CA LYS A 212 10.11 25.15 -5.02
C LYS A 212 11.49 24.54 -4.80
N LEU A 213 11.71 23.29 -5.17
CA LEU A 213 13.01 22.60 -5.07
C LEU A 213 13.90 22.84 -6.31
N SER A 214 13.43 23.63 -7.29
CA SER A 214 14.24 23.98 -8.46
C SER A 214 15.53 24.70 -8.04
N ILE A 215 16.68 24.09 -8.37
CA ILE A 215 18.01 24.62 -7.99
C ILE A 215 18.42 25.77 -8.92
N ASN A 216 18.07 25.69 -10.22
CA ASN A 216 18.55 26.61 -11.25
C ASN A 216 17.44 27.05 -12.22
N PRO A 217 16.43 27.80 -11.76
CA PRO A 217 15.30 28.21 -12.61
C PRO A 217 15.75 29.00 -13.85
N ASP A 218 16.78 29.84 -13.74
CA ASP A 218 17.32 30.59 -14.89
C ASP A 218 17.98 29.70 -15.95
N ILE A 219 18.63 28.61 -15.53
CA ILE A 219 19.22 27.64 -16.46
C ILE A 219 18.11 26.88 -17.17
N ILE A 220 17.08 26.43 -16.44
CA ILE A 220 15.93 25.75 -17.04
C ILE A 220 15.25 26.66 -18.06
N LYS A 221 15.06 27.95 -17.75
CA LYS A 221 14.51 28.92 -18.70
C LYS A 221 15.36 29.07 -19.96
N LYS A 222 16.69 29.09 -19.83
CA LYS A 222 17.62 29.15 -20.98
C LYS A 222 17.66 27.85 -21.80
N GLN A 223 17.35 26.72 -21.16
CA GLN A 223 17.37 25.37 -21.73
C GLN A 223 15.96 24.79 -21.79
N HIS A 224 14.94 25.64 -22.00
CA HIS A 224 13.54 25.22 -21.93
C HIS A 224 13.22 24.14 -22.97
N ASP A 225 13.96 24.12 -24.09
CA ASP A 225 13.82 23.20 -25.21
C ASP A 225 14.75 21.98 -25.12
N LEU A 226 15.41 21.75 -23.98
CA LEU A 226 16.19 20.55 -23.72
C LEU A 226 15.36 19.31 -24.04
N LYS A 227 15.89 18.46 -24.92
CA LYS A 227 15.24 17.21 -25.33
C LYS A 227 15.23 16.22 -24.17
N ILE A 228 14.07 16.02 -23.57
CA ILE A 228 13.86 15.07 -22.48
C ILE A 228 13.01 13.92 -23.02
N VAL A 229 13.47 12.68 -22.81
CA VAL A 229 12.67 11.48 -23.03
C VAL A 229 12.33 10.91 -21.66
N TYR A 230 11.05 10.70 -21.38
CA TYR A 230 10.57 10.16 -20.13
C TYR A 230 9.70 8.93 -20.37
N THR A 231 10.00 7.87 -19.63
CA THR A 231 9.14 6.69 -19.52
C THR A 231 8.78 6.48 -18.05
N SER A 232 7.50 6.23 -17.80
CA SER A 232 7.03 5.84 -16.48
C SER A 232 7.21 4.33 -16.22
N ILE A 233 7.55 3.55 -17.24
CA ILE A 233 7.59 2.09 -17.22
C ILE A 233 6.28 1.54 -16.64
N HIS A 234 5.15 2.02 -17.17
CA HIS A 234 3.80 1.71 -16.69
C HIS A 234 3.53 2.08 -15.22
N GLY A 235 4.41 2.87 -14.60
CA GLY A 235 4.42 3.17 -13.18
C GLY A 235 3.65 4.44 -12.83
N THR A 236 3.54 4.66 -11.51
CA THR A 236 2.84 5.82 -10.92
C THR A 236 3.42 7.17 -11.32
N GLY A 237 4.67 7.24 -11.77
CA GLY A 237 5.30 8.50 -12.13
C GLY A 237 4.61 9.23 -13.28
N ILE A 238 3.83 8.56 -14.13
CA ILE A 238 3.06 9.21 -15.21
C ILE A 238 2.09 10.26 -14.68
N THR A 239 1.61 10.11 -13.44
CA THR A 239 0.60 11.02 -12.87
C THR A 239 1.16 12.40 -12.52
N LEU A 240 2.48 12.53 -12.31
CA LEU A 240 3.09 13.78 -11.79
C LEU A 240 4.32 14.26 -12.57
N VAL A 241 5.15 13.36 -13.11
CA VAL A 241 6.42 13.74 -13.74
C VAL A 241 6.24 14.63 -14.98
N PRO A 242 5.31 14.32 -15.92
CA PRO A 242 5.08 15.21 -17.06
C PRO A 242 4.66 16.63 -16.64
N GLU A 243 3.79 16.71 -15.64
CA GLU A 243 3.27 17.98 -15.13
C GLU A 243 4.35 18.80 -14.42
N ILE A 244 5.20 18.19 -13.57
CA ILE A 244 6.27 18.95 -12.90
C ILE A 244 7.35 19.41 -13.86
N LEU A 245 7.71 18.62 -14.89
CA LEU A 245 8.64 19.06 -15.93
C LEU A 245 8.10 20.28 -16.70
N LYS A 246 6.81 20.27 -17.00
CA LYS A 246 6.12 21.41 -17.60
C LYS A 246 6.15 22.64 -16.67
N ARG A 247 5.89 22.48 -15.36
CA ARG A 247 5.95 23.58 -14.37
C ARG A 247 7.34 24.18 -14.24
N PHE A 248 8.39 23.34 -14.27
CA PHE A 248 9.76 23.84 -14.31
C PHE A 248 10.09 24.66 -15.55
N GLY A 249 9.30 24.53 -16.63
CA GLY A 249 9.43 25.32 -17.85
C GLY A 249 9.99 24.53 -19.04
N PHE A 250 10.12 23.21 -18.95
CA PHE A 250 10.53 22.40 -20.09
C PHE A 250 9.41 22.26 -21.11
N THR A 251 9.71 22.54 -22.38
CA THR A 251 8.77 22.52 -23.51
C THR A 251 9.01 21.36 -24.47
N ASN A 252 10.09 20.60 -24.29
CA ASN A 252 10.50 19.51 -25.19
C ASN A 252 10.62 18.16 -24.44
N VAL A 253 9.50 17.77 -23.82
CA VAL A 253 9.36 16.51 -23.09
C VAL A 253 8.62 15.52 -23.98
N ASN A 254 9.24 14.39 -24.27
CA ASN A 254 8.69 13.32 -25.09
C ASN A 254 8.40 12.12 -24.18
N ILE A 255 7.13 11.74 -24.10
CA ILE A 255 6.69 10.57 -23.33
C ILE A 255 6.81 9.34 -24.23
N VAL A 256 7.32 8.24 -23.69
CA VAL A 256 7.27 6.93 -24.35
C VAL A 256 5.86 6.38 -24.20
N GLU A 257 5.01 6.60 -25.20
CA GLU A 257 3.57 6.28 -25.15
C GLU A 257 3.30 4.80 -24.90
N GLU A 258 4.14 3.90 -25.44
CA GLU A 258 4.03 2.45 -25.23
C GLU A 258 4.19 2.04 -23.76
N GLN A 259 4.74 2.93 -22.92
CA GLN A 259 5.03 2.69 -21.50
C GLN A 259 4.37 3.75 -20.58
N ALA A 260 3.38 4.49 -21.10
CA ALA A 260 2.70 5.55 -20.37
C ALA A 260 1.50 5.06 -19.56
N THR A 261 0.79 4.04 -20.04
CA THR A 261 -0.43 3.54 -19.38
C THR A 261 -0.08 2.61 -18.22
N PRO A 262 -0.52 2.88 -16.99
CA PRO A 262 -0.34 1.95 -15.89
C PRO A 262 -1.23 0.71 -16.04
N ASP A 263 -0.61 -0.46 -16.17
CA ASP A 263 -1.31 -1.72 -16.51
C ASP A 263 -0.94 -2.93 -15.62
N GLY A 264 -0.08 -2.72 -14.61
CA GLY A 264 0.12 -3.66 -13.49
C GLY A 264 1.37 -4.50 -13.53
#